data_AF-A0A2V9VF06-F1
#
_entry.id   AF-A0A2V9VF06-F1
#
_cell.length_a   1.000
_cell.length_b   1.000
_cell.length_c   1.000
_cell.angle_alpha   90.00
_cell.angle_beta   90.00
_cell.angle_gamma   90.00
#
_symmetry.space_group_name_H-M   'P 1'
#
loop_
_entity.id
_entity.type
_entity.pdbx_description
1 polymer ?
#
loop_
_entity_poly.entity_id
_entity_poly.type
_entity_poly.pdbx_seq_one_letter_code
_entity_poly.pdbx_strand_id
1 'polypeptide(L)'
;AFSLVMVSADRVFAARDPRGFRPLAMGRIPAQEGVRKDTIVFASETCAFDLIGAVYERDVKPGELVIVGPEGVTSRFYSPTGPQSSCIFEHVYFSRPDSQVFGRSVQISRENLGKQLAREAGVEADVVVPVPDSGVTAGVGYAAESGIPFRFGLIRNHYVGRTFIEPKQTVRDFGVRLKLNPVRSLLEGKRVVLIDDSIVRGTTSKKIVRMVRNAGAAEVHMRISCPPTISPCFYGVDTPSKNQLIGANKSVEEIREYIGADSLAYLSLEGLKKACGEGEKTDYCTACYTGKYPTNWVDVEEIQTAGSKR
;
A
#
# COMPACT_ATOMS: atom_id res chain seq x y z
N ALA A 1 -15.71 6.75 -1.87
CA ALA A 1 -14.40 7.43 -1.85
C ALA A 1 -14.06 7.86 -3.25
N PHE A 2 -13.56 9.08 -3.45
CA PHE A 2 -13.19 9.54 -4.79
C PHE A 2 -12.13 10.64 -4.76
N SER A 3 -11.38 10.68 -5.84
CA SER A 3 -10.58 11.83 -6.29
C SER A 3 -10.86 11.96 -7.78
N LEU A 4 -11.45 13.08 -8.17
CA LEU A 4 -11.99 13.30 -9.51
C LEU A 4 -11.24 14.46 -10.16
N VAL A 5 -10.89 14.27 -11.43
CA VAL A 5 -10.50 15.35 -12.33
C VAL A 5 -11.51 15.35 -13.47
N MET A 6 -12.15 16.48 -13.71
CA MET A 6 -13.17 16.67 -14.73
C MET A 6 -12.78 17.85 -15.61
N VAL A 7 -13.14 17.81 -16.89
CA VAL A 7 -12.78 18.83 -17.86
C VAL A 7 -14.04 19.32 -18.56
N SER A 8 -14.16 20.64 -18.72
CA SER A 8 -15.12 21.30 -19.62
C SER A 8 -14.37 21.98 -20.77
N ALA A 9 -15.10 22.65 -21.67
CA ALA A 9 -14.51 23.33 -22.83
C ALA A 9 -13.40 24.35 -22.45
N ASP A 10 -13.53 25.02 -21.32
CA ASP A 10 -12.66 26.12 -20.89
C ASP A 10 -12.02 25.91 -19.51
N ARG A 11 -12.33 24.82 -18.79
CA ARG A 11 -11.96 24.62 -17.39
C ARG A 11 -11.56 23.20 -17.03
N VAL A 12 -10.76 23.09 -15.98
CA VAL A 12 -10.46 21.84 -15.28
C VAL A 12 -10.97 21.94 -13.84
N PHE A 13 -11.61 20.89 -13.36
CA PHE A 13 -12.14 20.76 -12.01
C PHE A 13 -11.45 19.58 -11.32
N ALA A 14 -10.93 19.79 -10.13
CA ALA A 14 -10.37 18.74 -9.29
C ALA A 14 -11.14 18.69 -7.96
N ALA A 15 -11.75 17.54 -7.65
CA ALA A 15 -12.58 17.35 -6.47
C ALA A 15 -12.13 16.14 -5.66
N ARG A 16 -12.11 16.28 -4.34
CA ARG A 16 -11.75 15.19 -3.42
C ARG A 16 -12.84 14.98 -2.39
N ASP A 17 -13.20 13.72 -2.13
CA ASP A 17 -14.31 13.39 -1.23
C ASP A 17 -14.18 14.04 0.17
N PRO A 18 -15.29 14.29 0.90
CA PRO A 18 -15.28 15.04 2.17
C PRO A 18 -14.46 14.43 3.30
N ARG A 19 -14.05 13.16 3.18
CA ARG A 19 -13.19 12.46 4.16
C ARG A 19 -11.76 12.29 3.66
N GLY A 20 -11.48 12.63 2.39
CA GLY A 20 -10.16 12.59 1.79
C GLY A 20 -9.57 11.19 1.70
N PHE A 21 -10.35 10.16 1.36
CA PHE A 21 -9.86 8.77 1.34
C PHE A 21 -8.70 8.55 0.37
N ARG A 22 -8.84 9.05 -0.86
CA ARG A 22 -7.87 8.86 -1.94
C ARG A 22 -6.99 10.09 -2.12
N PRO A 23 -5.73 9.92 -2.54
CA PRO A 23 -4.82 11.05 -2.75
C PRO A 23 -5.14 11.79 -4.04
N LEU A 24 -4.94 13.12 -3.99
CA LEU A 24 -5.06 14.02 -5.12
C LEU A 24 -4.14 15.21 -4.86
N ALA A 25 -2.96 15.16 -5.47
CA ALA A 25 -1.96 16.20 -5.42
C ALA A 25 -2.21 17.25 -6.51
N MET A 26 -1.90 18.50 -6.20
CA MET A 26 -1.87 19.63 -7.11
C MET A 26 -0.43 20.11 -7.26
N GLY A 27 -0.04 20.38 -8.50
CA GLY A 27 1.28 20.90 -8.85
C GLY A 27 1.20 21.93 -9.96
N ARG A 28 2.37 22.47 -10.31
CA ARG A 28 2.51 23.51 -11.32
C ARG A 28 3.74 23.27 -12.18
N ILE A 29 3.57 23.27 -13.49
CA ILE A 29 4.68 23.35 -14.44
C ILE A 29 4.96 24.84 -14.67
N PRO A 30 6.15 25.35 -14.32
CA PRO A 30 6.52 26.74 -14.59
C PRO A 30 6.42 27.08 -16.07
N ALA A 31 6.03 28.32 -16.39
CA ALA A 31 6.03 28.82 -17.76
C ALA A 31 7.40 28.64 -18.42
N GLN A 32 7.42 27.99 -19.57
CA GLN A 32 8.61 27.86 -20.42
C GLN A 32 8.69 29.01 -21.43
N GLU A 33 9.85 29.20 -22.05
CA GLU A 33 10.04 30.23 -23.07
C GLU A 33 9.00 30.09 -24.20
N GLY A 34 8.25 31.16 -24.47
CA GLY A 34 7.14 31.16 -25.44
C GLY A 34 5.77 30.79 -24.84
N VAL A 35 5.70 30.27 -23.61
CA VAL A 35 4.45 30.04 -22.86
C VAL A 35 4.21 31.19 -21.90
N ARG A 36 3.04 31.82 -21.95
CA ARG A 36 2.75 33.04 -21.17
C ARG A 36 2.41 32.79 -19.69
N LYS A 37 2.05 31.57 -19.30
CA LYS A 37 1.54 31.24 -17.97
C LYS A 37 1.94 29.83 -17.56
N ASP A 38 2.04 29.60 -16.25
CA ASP A 38 2.25 28.28 -15.69
C ASP A 38 1.07 27.35 -15.98
N THR A 39 1.33 26.04 -16.02
CA THR A 39 0.29 25.00 -16.18
C THR A 39 0.00 24.33 -14.85
N ILE A 40 -1.26 24.33 -14.43
CA ILE A 40 -1.71 23.58 -13.25
C ILE A 40 -1.90 22.12 -13.62
N VAL A 41 -1.40 21.23 -12.78
CA VAL A 41 -1.51 19.78 -12.95
C VAL A 41 -2.08 19.13 -11.70
N PHE A 42 -2.79 18.02 -11.88
CA PHE A 42 -3.30 17.19 -10.79
C PHE A 42 -2.91 15.74 -11.05
N ALA A 43 -2.58 15.02 -9.99
CA ALA A 43 -2.27 13.59 -10.06
C ALA A 43 -2.66 12.90 -8.77
N SER A 44 -2.89 11.58 -8.81
CA SER A 44 -3.08 10.80 -7.57
C SER A 44 -1.82 10.78 -6.71
N GLU A 45 -0.63 10.87 -7.31
CA GLU A 45 0.65 10.78 -6.63
C GLU A 45 1.66 11.79 -7.19
N THR A 46 2.55 12.30 -6.33
CA THR A 46 3.53 13.32 -6.75
C THR A 46 4.62 12.79 -7.65
N CYS A 47 4.88 11.48 -7.70
CA CYS A 47 5.87 10.91 -8.63
C CYS A 47 5.55 11.21 -10.11
N ALA A 48 4.28 11.51 -10.43
CA ALA A 48 3.89 11.95 -11.77
C ALA A 48 4.42 13.35 -12.10
N PHE A 49 4.63 14.20 -11.09
CA PHE A 49 5.13 15.56 -11.27
C PHE A 49 6.61 15.57 -11.65
N ASP A 50 7.41 14.68 -11.07
CA ASP A 50 8.83 14.55 -11.38
C ASP A 50 9.08 14.24 -12.87
N LEU A 51 8.20 13.45 -13.49
CA LEU A 51 8.30 13.07 -14.90
C LEU A 51 8.01 14.23 -15.87
N ILE A 52 7.24 15.23 -15.44
CA ILE A 52 6.78 16.34 -16.27
C ILE A 52 7.38 17.68 -15.86
N GLY A 53 8.33 17.68 -14.91
CA GLY A 53 8.95 18.90 -14.38
C GLY A 53 7.98 19.80 -13.62
N ALA A 54 6.90 19.24 -13.06
CA ALA A 54 5.98 20.00 -12.22
C ALA A 54 6.52 20.12 -10.79
N VAL A 55 6.34 21.30 -10.21
CA VAL A 55 6.62 21.57 -8.80
C VAL A 55 5.35 21.25 -8.01
N TYR A 56 5.46 20.38 -7.00
CA TYR A 56 4.37 20.12 -6.06
C TYR A 56 3.98 21.39 -5.31
N GLU A 57 2.68 21.69 -5.25
CA GLU A 57 2.16 22.83 -4.49
C GLU A 57 1.53 22.37 -3.17
N ARG A 58 0.55 21.47 -3.24
CA ARG A 58 -0.22 20.96 -2.10
C ARG A 58 -1.12 19.80 -2.49
N ASP A 59 -1.64 19.09 -1.50
CA ASP A 59 -2.80 18.22 -1.68
C ASP A 59 -4.09 19.03 -1.88
N VAL A 60 -5.00 18.50 -2.70
CA VAL A 60 -6.41 18.90 -2.69
C VAL A 60 -7.02 18.42 -1.38
N LYS A 61 -7.66 19.32 -0.63
CA LYS A 61 -8.18 19.08 0.72
C LYS A 61 -9.47 18.23 0.67
N PRO A 62 -9.81 17.51 1.76
CA PRO A 62 -11.09 16.82 1.85
C PRO A 62 -12.28 17.77 1.62
N GLY A 63 -13.18 17.42 0.69
CA GLY A 63 -14.36 18.23 0.36
C GLY A 63 -14.07 19.49 -0.46
N GLU A 64 -12.84 19.65 -0.94
CA GLU A 64 -12.42 20.76 -1.79
C GLU A 64 -12.75 20.49 -3.27
N LEU A 65 -13.24 21.51 -3.96
CA LEU A 65 -13.33 21.62 -5.40
C LEU A 65 -12.41 22.75 -5.86
N VAL A 66 -11.32 22.39 -6.53
CA VAL A 66 -10.41 23.32 -7.20
C VAL A 66 -10.89 23.50 -8.64
N ILE A 67 -10.94 24.74 -9.10
CA ILE A 67 -11.38 25.14 -10.43
C ILE A 67 -10.24 25.90 -11.08
N VAL A 68 -9.78 25.44 -12.23
CA VAL A 68 -8.75 26.08 -13.06
C VAL A 68 -9.43 26.56 -14.34
N GLY A 69 -9.37 27.87 -14.60
CA GLY A 69 -9.98 28.50 -15.76
C GLY A 69 -9.24 29.76 -16.23
N PRO A 70 -9.81 30.52 -17.18
CA PRO A 70 -9.20 31.74 -17.71
C PRO A 70 -8.87 32.81 -16.65
N GLU A 71 -9.68 32.87 -15.59
CA GLU A 71 -9.50 33.75 -14.43
C GLU A 71 -8.40 33.30 -13.45
N GLY A 72 -7.81 32.13 -13.67
CA GLY A 72 -6.80 31.53 -12.79
C GLY A 72 -7.34 30.36 -11.97
N VAL A 73 -6.78 30.16 -10.78
CA VAL A 73 -7.13 29.07 -9.87
C VAL A 73 -8.05 29.59 -8.77
N THR A 74 -9.21 28.98 -8.62
CA THR A 74 -10.11 29.21 -7.48
C THR A 74 -10.38 27.90 -6.75
N SER A 75 -10.74 27.99 -5.47
CA SER A 75 -11.07 26.83 -4.65
C SER A 75 -12.29 27.14 -3.78
N ARG A 76 -13.16 26.15 -3.61
CA ARG A 76 -14.29 26.20 -2.69
C ARG A 76 -14.55 24.82 -2.09
N PHE A 77 -15.10 24.80 -0.88
CA PHE A 77 -15.56 23.57 -0.24
C PHE A 77 -17.03 23.32 -0.62
N TYR A 78 -17.34 22.13 -1.13
CA TYR A 78 -18.69 21.76 -1.56
C TYR A 78 -19.45 20.91 -0.53
N SER A 79 -18.78 20.55 0.56
CA SER A 79 -19.34 19.78 1.67
C SER A 79 -18.74 20.28 2.98
N PRO A 80 -19.48 20.22 4.10
CA PRO A 80 -18.86 20.25 5.42
C PRO A 80 -17.78 19.17 5.49
N THR A 81 -16.60 19.54 6.01
CA THR A 81 -15.51 18.59 6.22
C THR A 81 -15.89 17.64 7.35
N GLY A 82 -16.07 16.36 7.04
CA GLY A 82 -16.15 15.32 8.06
C GLY A 82 -14.76 15.01 8.64
N PRO A 83 -14.66 14.12 9.64
CA PRO A 83 -13.36 13.66 10.12
C PRO A 83 -12.53 13.08 8.96
N GLN A 84 -11.28 13.50 8.85
CA GLN A 84 -10.39 12.97 7.81
C GLN A 84 -10.17 11.48 8.04
N SER A 85 -10.15 10.71 6.95
CA SER A 85 -9.96 9.25 6.99
C SER A 85 -9.23 8.80 5.74
N SER A 86 -8.06 9.41 5.52
CA SER A 86 -7.21 9.11 4.36
C SER A 86 -6.73 7.65 4.40
N CYS A 87 -6.57 7.01 3.25
CA CYS A 87 -6.28 5.59 3.20
C CYS A 87 -4.85 5.29 3.69
N ILE A 88 -4.70 4.68 4.87
CA ILE A 88 -3.36 4.33 5.39
C ILE A 88 -2.62 3.32 4.51
N PHE A 89 -3.37 2.53 3.72
CA PHE A 89 -2.82 1.51 2.83
C PHE A 89 -1.99 2.11 1.69
N GLU A 90 -2.16 3.40 1.38
CA GLU A 90 -1.28 4.15 0.49
C GLU A 90 0.18 4.13 1.00
N HIS A 91 0.37 4.35 2.31
CA HIS A 91 1.69 4.27 2.92
C HIS A 91 2.17 2.82 3.14
N VAL A 92 1.27 1.87 3.38
CA VAL A 92 1.67 0.45 3.55
C VAL A 92 2.17 -0.15 2.23
N TYR A 93 1.41 0.01 1.14
CA TYR A 93 1.67 -0.74 -0.10
C TYR A 93 1.37 0.04 -1.38
N PHE A 94 0.24 0.74 -1.45
CA PHE A 94 -0.36 1.09 -2.75
C PHE A 94 0.40 2.20 -3.51
N SER A 95 0.83 3.25 -2.82
CA SER A 95 1.57 4.34 -3.45
C SER A 95 3.02 3.95 -3.75
N ARG A 96 3.65 4.64 -4.68
CA ARG A 96 5.08 4.47 -4.93
C ARG A 96 5.92 5.09 -3.81
N PRO A 97 7.09 4.50 -3.47
CA PRO A 97 7.94 5.04 -2.40
C PRO A 97 8.45 6.46 -2.64
N ASP A 98 8.64 6.85 -3.90
CA ASP A 98 9.10 8.18 -4.30
C ASP A 98 8.00 9.25 -4.28
N SER A 99 6.76 8.89 -3.94
CA SER A 99 5.66 9.83 -3.78
C SER A 99 5.60 10.46 -2.39
N GLN A 100 5.10 11.69 -2.33
CA GLN A 100 4.53 12.29 -1.14
C GLN A 100 3.01 12.13 -1.20
N VAL A 101 2.43 11.57 -0.15
CA VAL A 101 1.00 11.28 -0.07
C VAL A 101 0.48 11.77 1.27
N PHE A 102 -0.60 12.55 1.25
CA PHE A 102 -1.19 13.19 2.43
C PHE A 102 -0.15 14.01 3.23
N GLY A 103 0.68 14.75 2.50
CA GLY A 103 1.75 15.57 3.06
C GLY A 103 2.94 14.80 3.66
N ARG A 104 3.07 13.49 3.41
CA ARG A 104 4.16 12.65 3.96
C ARG A 104 4.82 11.80 2.88
N SER A 105 6.15 11.69 2.93
CA SER A 105 6.91 10.78 2.08
C SER A 105 6.52 9.32 2.36
N VAL A 106 6.16 8.58 1.32
CA VAL A 106 5.83 7.15 1.42
C VAL A 106 7.04 6.34 1.84
N GLN A 107 8.23 6.64 1.29
CA GLN A 107 9.49 6.01 1.68
C GLN A 107 9.76 6.14 3.19
N ILE A 108 9.64 7.35 3.74
CA ILE A 108 9.90 7.58 5.18
C ILE A 108 8.89 6.81 6.04
N SER A 109 7.59 6.85 5.68
CA SER A 109 6.58 6.07 6.39
C SER A 109 6.96 4.59 6.42
N ARG A 110 7.30 3.98 5.28
CA ARG A 110 7.62 2.56 5.19
C ARG A 110 8.89 2.17 5.94
N GLU A 111 9.91 3.01 5.91
CA GLU A 111 11.13 2.77 6.68
C GLU A 111 10.82 2.79 8.18
N ASN A 112 9.98 3.73 8.63
CA ASN A 112 9.52 3.78 10.01
C ASN A 112 8.63 2.59 10.38
N LEU A 113 7.83 2.05 9.45
CA LEU A 113 7.09 0.79 9.69
C LEU A 113 8.06 -0.34 9.99
N GLY A 114 9.14 -0.44 9.22
CA GLY A 114 10.21 -1.42 9.44
C GLY A 114 10.90 -1.27 10.79
N LYS A 115 11.31 -0.04 11.15
CA LYS A 115 11.93 0.25 12.44
C LYS A 115 11.00 -0.09 13.61
N GLN A 116 9.75 0.34 13.53
CA GLN A 116 8.76 0.06 14.57
C GLN A 116 8.49 -1.45 14.69
N LEU A 117 8.45 -2.18 13.57
CA LEU A 117 8.28 -3.63 13.55
C LEU A 117 9.48 -4.36 14.20
N ALA A 118 10.71 -3.87 14.04
CA ALA A 118 11.88 -4.42 14.73
C ALA A 118 11.82 -4.20 16.24
N ARG A 119 11.29 -3.05 16.70
CA ARG A 119 11.09 -2.77 18.13
C ARG A 119 10.02 -3.64 18.76
N GLU A 120 8.91 -3.86 18.05
CA GLU A 120 7.77 -4.64 18.55
C GLU A 120 7.97 -6.15 18.42
N ALA A 121 8.66 -6.58 17.37
CA ALA A 121 8.77 -7.98 16.97
C ALA A 121 10.18 -8.33 16.46
N GLY A 122 11.20 -7.86 17.18
CA GLY A 122 12.59 -8.26 16.99
C GLY A 122 12.78 -9.78 17.15
N VAL A 123 13.74 -10.36 16.42
CA VAL A 123 14.14 -11.76 16.57
C VAL A 123 15.62 -11.89 16.23
N GLU A 124 16.31 -12.77 16.94
CA GLU A 124 17.69 -13.11 16.57
C GLU A 124 17.71 -13.89 15.27
N ALA A 125 18.39 -13.34 14.27
CA ALA A 125 18.51 -13.94 12.96
C ALA A 125 19.78 -13.42 12.27
N ASP A 126 20.13 -14.01 11.14
CA ASP A 126 21.42 -13.76 10.49
C ASP A 126 21.29 -12.80 9.30
N VAL A 127 20.09 -12.65 8.73
CA VAL A 127 19.84 -11.82 7.56
C VAL A 127 18.39 -11.34 7.48
N VAL A 128 18.20 -10.07 7.11
CA VAL A 128 16.89 -9.51 6.73
C VAL A 128 16.75 -9.59 5.21
N VAL A 129 15.69 -10.26 4.75
CA VAL A 129 15.38 -10.45 3.34
C VAL A 129 13.99 -9.86 3.06
N PRO A 130 13.87 -8.85 2.19
CA PRO A 130 12.56 -8.35 1.80
C PRO A 130 11.92 -9.26 0.75
N VAL A 131 10.59 -9.30 0.71
CA VAL A 131 9.82 -9.72 -0.46
C VAL A 131 9.80 -8.56 -1.47
N PRO A 132 10.39 -8.72 -2.67
CA PRO A 132 10.41 -7.64 -3.65
C PRO A 132 9.06 -7.48 -4.37
N ASP A 133 8.60 -6.27 -4.66
CA ASP A 133 9.24 -4.98 -4.33
C ASP A 133 8.67 -4.32 -3.07
N SER A 134 7.55 -4.84 -2.57
CA SER A 134 6.72 -4.17 -1.57
C SER A 134 7.30 -4.19 -0.16
N GLY A 135 7.99 -5.27 0.24
CA GLY A 135 8.65 -5.39 1.53
C GLY A 135 10.00 -4.67 1.63
N VAL A 136 10.52 -4.10 0.53
CA VAL A 136 11.90 -3.58 0.46
C VAL A 136 12.14 -2.44 1.45
N THR A 137 11.32 -1.39 1.41
CA THR A 137 11.52 -0.21 2.25
C THR A 137 11.35 -0.52 3.74
N ALA A 138 10.35 -1.34 4.10
CA ALA A 138 10.20 -1.82 5.47
C ALA A 138 11.36 -2.71 5.90
N GLY A 139 11.90 -3.53 4.99
CA GLY A 139 13.08 -4.36 5.27
C GLY A 139 14.34 -3.53 5.54
N VAL A 140 14.54 -2.42 4.82
CA VAL A 140 15.63 -1.47 5.11
C VAL A 140 15.49 -0.92 6.52
N GLY A 141 14.28 -0.47 6.90
CA GLY A 141 14.02 0.05 8.24
C GLY A 141 14.21 -1.00 9.34
N TYR A 142 13.72 -2.22 9.14
CA TYR A 142 13.87 -3.31 10.10
C TYR A 142 15.33 -3.68 10.32
N ALA A 143 16.11 -3.80 9.24
CA ALA A 143 17.54 -4.09 9.31
C ALA A 143 18.33 -2.98 10.02
N ALA A 144 18.03 -1.71 9.70
CA ALA A 144 18.67 -0.57 10.34
C ALA A 144 18.42 -0.51 11.85
N GLU A 145 17.20 -0.82 12.29
CA GLU A 145 16.85 -0.82 13.72
C GLU A 145 17.37 -2.06 14.46
N SER A 146 17.30 -3.24 13.85
CA SER A 146 17.72 -4.51 14.49
C SER A 146 19.23 -4.74 14.46
N GLY A 147 19.96 -4.06 13.57
CA GLY A 147 21.38 -4.31 13.31
C GLY A 147 21.67 -5.56 12.46
N ILE A 148 20.64 -6.31 12.06
CA ILE A 148 20.77 -7.51 11.22
C ILE A 148 21.03 -7.08 9.77
N PRO A 149 22.00 -7.68 9.05
CA PRO A 149 22.34 -7.24 7.72
C PRO A 149 21.18 -7.46 6.72
N PHE A 150 20.86 -6.40 5.97
CA PHE A 150 19.90 -6.45 4.86
C PHE A 150 20.54 -7.08 3.61
N ARG A 151 19.87 -8.05 2.99
CA ARG A 151 20.30 -8.67 1.72
C ARG A 151 19.11 -9.00 0.83
N PHE A 152 19.31 -8.88 -0.48
CA PHE A 152 18.36 -9.41 -1.47
C PHE A 152 18.51 -10.93 -1.60
N GLY A 153 17.92 -11.66 -0.65
CA GLY A 153 17.82 -13.13 -0.70
C GLY A 153 16.76 -13.65 -1.68
N LEU A 154 15.88 -12.76 -2.17
CA LEU A 154 14.89 -13.03 -3.21
C LEU A 154 15.08 -12.01 -4.34
N ILE A 155 15.07 -12.48 -5.58
CA ILE A 155 15.19 -11.65 -6.78
C ILE A 155 13.91 -11.72 -7.57
N ARG A 156 13.34 -10.56 -7.89
CA ARG A 156 12.19 -10.44 -8.79
C ARG A 156 12.62 -10.70 -10.24
N ASN A 157 11.88 -11.55 -10.92
CA ASN A 157 12.02 -11.71 -12.36
C ASN A 157 11.19 -10.63 -13.07
N HIS A 158 11.86 -9.69 -13.73
CA HIS A 158 11.23 -8.57 -14.43
C HIS A 158 10.61 -8.98 -15.78
N TYR A 159 10.91 -10.17 -16.28
CA TYR A 159 10.50 -10.62 -17.62
C TYR A 159 9.24 -11.50 -17.61
N VAL A 160 8.61 -11.70 -16.45
CA VAL A 160 7.36 -12.47 -16.34
C VAL A 160 6.16 -11.55 -16.53
N GLY A 161 5.63 -11.55 -17.76
CA GLY A 161 4.37 -10.89 -18.13
C GLY A 161 3.12 -11.68 -17.73
N ARG A 162 1.96 -11.26 -18.25
CA ARG A 162 0.70 -12.00 -18.07
C ARG A 162 0.82 -13.36 -18.77
N THR A 163 0.70 -14.46 -18.02
CA THR A 163 0.57 -15.81 -18.60
C THR A 163 -0.80 -15.94 -19.27
N PHE A 164 -0.82 -16.04 -20.60
CA PHE A 164 -2.03 -16.35 -21.37
C PHE A 164 -2.49 -17.78 -21.06
N ILE A 165 -3.76 -17.92 -20.69
CA ILE A 165 -4.58 -19.16 -20.55
C ILE A 165 -3.75 -20.45 -20.42
N GLU A 166 -3.45 -20.87 -19.18
CA GLU A 166 -2.83 -22.17 -18.91
C GLU A 166 -3.86 -23.18 -18.36
N PRO A 167 -4.13 -24.32 -19.05
CA PRO A 167 -5.29 -25.18 -18.76
C PRO A 167 -5.14 -26.13 -17.55
N LYS A 168 -3.98 -26.23 -16.90
CA LYS A 168 -3.70 -27.29 -15.90
C LYS A 168 -3.24 -26.76 -14.54
N GLN A 169 -3.91 -27.19 -13.47
CA GLN A 169 -3.61 -26.83 -12.06
C GLN A 169 -2.16 -27.14 -11.65
N THR A 170 -1.54 -28.19 -12.20
CA THR A 170 -0.15 -28.58 -11.92
C THR A 170 0.90 -27.56 -12.38
N VAL A 171 0.55 -26.64 -13.29
CA VAL A 171 1.44 -25.58 -13.80
C VAL A 171 1.28 -24.26 -13.00
N ARG A 172 0.18 -24.07 -12.26
CA ARG A 172 -0.03 -22.87 -11.44
C ARG A 172 0.96 -22.72 -10.26
N ASP A 173 1.50 -23.82 -9.75
CA ASP A 173 2.54 -23.78 -8.72
C ASP A 173 3.92 -23.37 -9.28
N PHE A 174 4.10 -23.45 -10.61
CA PHE A 174 5.25 -22.86 -11.31
C PHE A 174 5.18 -21.32 -11.37
N GLY A 175 3.97 -20.74 -11.28
CA GLY A 175 3.72 -19.30 -11.38
C GLY A 175 4.42 -18.41 -10.34
N VAL A 176 4.77 -18.94 -9.15
CA VAL A 176 5.56 -18.18 -8.16
C VAL A 176 7.06 -18.34 -8.36
N ARG A 177 7.54 -19.53 -8.78
CA ARG A 177 8.92 -19.71 -9.25
C ARG A 177 9.25 -18.83 -10.45
N LEU A 178 8.23 -18.54 -11.27
CA LEU A 178 8.36 -17.59 -12.37
C LEU A 178 8.66 -16.16 -11.86
N LYS A 179 8.04 -15.72 -10.75
CA LYS A 179 8.13 -14.33 -10.29
C LYS A 179 9.31 -14.01 -9.36
N LEU A 180 9.67 -14.95 -8.49
CA LEU A 180 10.73 -14.77 -7.49
C LEU A 180 11.71 -15.93 -7.55
N ASN A 181 13.01 -15.63 -7.46
CA ASN A 181 14.08 -16.61 -7.40
C ASN A 181 14.90 -16.42 -6.11
N PRO A 182 15.15 -17.48 -5.32
CA PRO A 182 15.96 -17.39 -4.13
C PRO A 182 17.46 -17.38 -4.47
N VAL A 183 18.23 -16.56 -3.76
CA VAL A 183 19.69 -16.53 -3.86
C VAL A 183 20.26 -17.47 -2.79
N ARG A 184 20.44 -18.75 -3.15
CA ARG A 184 20.85 -19.82 -2.23
C ARG A 184 22.09 -19.46 -1.38
N SER A 185 23.11 -18.85 -1.99
CA SER A 185 24.34 -18.44 -1.28
C SER A 185 24.12 -17.44 -0.14
N LEU A 186 22.98 -16.74 -0.12
CA LEU A 186 22.61 -15.80 0.94
C LEU A 186 21.68 -16.42 1.99
N LEU A 187 21.07 -17.58 1.69
CA LEU A 187 20.01 -18.19 2.51
C LEU A 187 20.44 -19.49 3.18
N GLU A 188 21.35 -20.26 2.56
CA GLU A 188 21.71 -21.60 3.03
C GLU A 188 22.34 -21.56 4.44
N GLY A 189 21.75 -22.33 5.35
CA GLY A 189 22.13 -22.41 6.76
C GLY A 189 21.78 -21.18 7.61
N LYS A 190 21.10 -20.16 7.05
CA LYS A 190 20.80 -18.91 7.75
C LYS A 190 19.42 -18.91 8.40
N ARG A 191 19.30 -18.25 9.54
CA ARG A 191 18.03 -17.78 10.13
C ARG A 191 17.63 -16.49 9.43
N VAL A 192 16.50 -16.50 8.73
CA VAL A 192 16.07 -15.42 7.83
C VAL A 192 14.89 -14.67 8.43
N VAL A 193 15.00 -13.35 8.55
CA VAL A 193 13.82 -12.49 8.75
C VAL A 193 13.28 -12.11 7.39
N LEU A 194 12.12 -12.65 7.03
CA LEU A 194 11.45 -12.38 5.78
C LEU A 194 10.42 -11.26 5.99
N ILE A 195 10.62 -10.12 5.31
CA ILE A 195 9.78 -8.92 5.45
C ILE A 195 8.83 -8.79 4.27
N ASP A 196 7.54 -8.61 4.55
CA ASP A 196 6.51 -8.33 3.54
C ASP A 196 5.56 -7.24 4.04
N ASP A 197 4.84 -6.58 3.12
CA ASP A 197 3.98 -5.45 3.48
C ASP A 197 2.70 -5.89 4.20
N SER A 198 2.06 -6.96 3.71
CA SER A 198 0.76 -7.42 4.16
C SER A 198 0.52 -8.90 3.85
N ILE A 199 -0.44 -9.52 4.54
CA ILE A 199 -0.93 -10.87 4.20
C ILE A 199 -2.45 -10.80 4.02
N VAL A 200 -2.91 -10.97 2.77
CA VAL A 200 -4.34 -10.96 2.42
C VAL A 200 -4.94 -12.36 2.46
N ARG A 201 -4.52 -13.26 1.55
CA ARG A 201 -4.99 -14.65 1.48
C ARG A 201 -4.01 -15.68 2.05
N GLY A 202 -2.76 -15.27 2.33
CA GLY A 202 -1.68 -16.16 2.80
C GLY A 202 -1.06 -17.07 1.75
N THR A 203 -1.70 -17.28 0.60
CA THR A 203 -1.20 -18.21 -0.44
C THR A 203 0.15 -17.80 -1.02
N THR A 204 0.38 -16.50 -1.26
CA THR A 204 1.67 -15.97 -1.72
C THR A 204 2.74 -16.17 -0.64
N SER A 205 2.48 -15.73 0.58
CA SER A 205 3.42 -15.83 1.71
C SER A 205 3.82 -17.29 1.97
N LYS A 206 2.86 -18.24 1.94
CA LYS A 206 3.13 -19.69 2.03
C LYS A 206 4.11 -20.18 0.96
N LYS A 207 3.94 -19.72 -0.28
CA LYS A 207 4.83 -20.10 -1.39
C LYS A 207 6.23 -19.50 -1.22
N ILE A 208 6.32 -18.26 -0.75
CA ILE A 208 7.61 -17.58 -0.50
C ILE A 208 8.36 -18.24 0.66
N VAL A 209 7.70 -18.48 1.80
CA VAL A 209 8.31 -19.15 2.95
C VAL A 209 8.85 -20.53 2.55
N ARG A 210 8.06 -21.31 1.80
CA ARG A 210 8.51 -22.60 1.25
C ARG A 210 9.71 -22.45 0.30
N MET A 211 9.73 -21.41 -0.54
CA MET A 211 10.85 -21.14 -1.45
C MET A 211 12.14 -20.84 -0.69
N VAL A 212 12.07 -20.00 0.34
CA VAL A 212 13.22 -19.65 1.20
C VAL A 212 13.72 -20.89 1.96
N ARG A 213 12.82 -21.68 2.56
CA ARG A 213 13.18 -22.92 3.24
C ARG A 213 13.83 -23.94 2.30
N ASN A 214 13.28 -24.12 1.09
CA ASN A 214 13.85 -25.00 0.07
C ASN A 214 15.21 -24.53 -0.45
N ALA A 215 15.54 -23.25 -0.31
CA ALA A 215 16.86 -22.70 -0.63
C ALA A 215 17.89 -22.93 0.49
N GLY A 216 17.51 -23.64 1.56
CA GLY A 216 18.42 -24.07 2.62
C GLY A 216 18.40 -23.21 3.88
N ALA A 217 17.46 -22.26 4.02
CA ALA A 217 17.31 -21.49 5.26
C ALA A 217 17.03 -22.41 6.47
N ALA A 218 17.73 -22.19 7.57
CA ALA A 218 17.56 -22.93 8.82
C ALA A 218 16.24 -22.56 9.50
N GLU A 219 15.95 -21.26 9.55
CA GLU A 219 14.71 -20.69 10.11
C GLU A 219 14.19 -19.58 9.20
N VAL A 220 12.87 -19.39 9.17
CA VAL A 220 12.18 -18.34 8.43
C VAL A 220 11.20 -17.64 9.37
N HIS A 221 11.55 -16.43 9.80
CA HIS A 221 10.74 -15.56 10.64
C HIS A 221 10.03 -14.52 9.77
N MET A 222 8.72 -14.67 9.61
CA MET A 222 7.92 -13.73 8.82
C MET A 222 7.59 -12.49 9.66
N ARG A 223 7.83 -11.29 9.12
CA ARG A 223 7.44 -10.02 9.76
C ARG A 223 6.68 -9.16 8.76
N ILE A 224 5.49 -8.71 9.16
CA ILE A 224 4.55 -7.99 8.31
C ILE A 224 4.44 -6.54 8.78
N SER A 225 4.69 -5.59 7.88
CA SER A 225 4.72 -4.15 8.23
C SER A 225 3.33 -3.48 8.33
N CYS A 226 2.28 -4.26 8.55
CA CYS A 226 0.95 -3.78 8.89
C CYS A 226 0.24 -4.79 9.82
N PRO A 227 -0.88 -4.42 10.46
CA PRO A 227 -1.73 -5.36 11.18
C PRO A 227 -2.40 -6.38 10.23
N PRO A 228 -2.96 -7.48 10.78
CA PRO A 228 -3.75 -8.42 9.98
C PRO A 228 -4.91 -7.73 9.27
N THR A 229 -5.07 -7.97 7.97
CA THR A 229 -6.23 -7.49 7.21
C THR A 229 -7.44 -8.38 7.52
N ILE A 230 -8.40 -7.85 8.26
CA ILE A 230 -9.57 -8.60 8.77
C ILE A 230 -10.89 -8.21 8.09
N SER A 231 -10.86 -7.18 7.25
CA SER A 231 -12.06 -6.59 6.65
C SER A 231 -11.79 -6.07 5.24
N PRO A 232 -12.75 -6.20 4.31
CA PRO A 232 -12.61 -5.70 2.96
C PRO A 232 -12.53 -4.17 2.92
N CYS A 233 -11.95 -3.62 1.86
CA CYS A 233 -12.01 -2.22 1.54
C CYS A 233 -13.16 -1.96 0.56
N PHE A 234 -13.90 -0.87 0.78
CA PHE A 234 -14.92 -0.40 -0.15
C PHE A 234 -14.66 1.04 -0.60
N TYR A 235 -13.43 1.50 -0.36
CA TYR A 235 -12.99 2.86 -0.67
C TYR A 235 -12.03 2.88 -1.86
N GLY A 236 -11.96 1.81 -2.66
CA GLY A 236 -11.17 1.73 -3.90
C GLY A 236 -9.91 0.85 -3.88
N VAL A 237 -9.59 0.18 -2.76
CA VAL A 237 -8.58 -0.91 -2.79
C VAL A 237 -9.31 -2.21 -3.17
N ASP A 238 -8.82 -2.93 -4.17
CA ASP A 238 -9.32 -4.26 -4.50
C ASP A 238 -8.91 -5.26 -3.42
N THR A 239 -9.84 -5.58 -2.53
CA THR A 239 -9.66 -6.59 -1.49
C THR A 239 -10.69 -7.69 -1.68
N PRO A 240 -10.33 -8.95 -1.40
CA PRO A 240 -11.28 -10.04 -1.47
C PRO A 240 -12.34 -9.94 -0.36
N SER A 241 -13.38 -10.75 -0.49
CA SER A 241 -14.43 -10.89 0.51
C SER A 241 -13.88 -11.36 1.86
N LYS A 242 -14.59 -11.04 2.95
CA LYS A 242 -14.15 -11.31 4.33
C LYS A 242 -13.81 -12.79 4.59
N ASN A 243 -14.57 -13.72 4.03
CA ASN A 243 -14.31 -15.18 4.13
C ASN A 243 -13.02 -15.65 3.42
N GLN A 244 -12.46 -14.83 2.52
CA GLN A 244 -11.19 -15.12 1.83
C GLN A 244 -9.99 -14.44 2.50
N LEU A 245 -10.22 -13.53 3.46
CA LEU A 245 -9.15 -12.85 4.20
C LEU A 245 -8.63 -13.77 5.30
N ILE A 246 -7.36 -14.16 5.23
CA ILE A 246 -6.81 -15.10 6.21
C ILE A 246 -6.82 -14.50 7.63
N GLY A 247 -6.54 -13.20 7.75
CA GLY A 247 -6.59 -12.48 9.03
C GLY A 247 -7.99 -12.35 9.64
N ALA A 248 -9.04 -12.50 8.85
CA ALA A 248 -10.42 -12.47 9.34
C ALA A 248 -10.89 -13.82 9.90
N ASN A 249 -10.23 -14.92 9.51
CA ASN A 249 -10.71 -16.29 9.75
C ASN A 249 -9.70 -17.15 10.51
N LYS A 250 -8.51 -16.62 10.83
CA LYS A 250 -7.43 -17.33 11.52
C LYS A 250 -6.74 -16.41 12.51
N SER A 251 -6.37 -16.98 13.66
CA SER A 251 -5.43 -16.37 14.59
C SER A 251 -4.03 -16.26 13.98
N VAL A 252 -3.17 -15.41 14.56
CA VAL A 252 -1.78 -15.25 14.10
C VAL A 252 -1.04 -16.59 14.09
N GLU A 253 -1.27 -17.43 15.09
CA GLU A 253 -0.62 -18.75 15.19
C GLU A 253 -1.09 -19.69 14.08
N GLU A 254 -2.39 -19.76 13.80
CA GLU A 254 -2.91 -20.54 12.68
C GLU A 254 -2.42 -20.02 11.32
N ILE A 255 -2.18 -18.71 11.18
CA ILE A 255 -1.57 -18.15 9.97
C ILE A 255 -0.12 -18.57 9.86
N ARG A 256 0.65 -18.51 10.96
CA ARG A 256 2.05 -18.96 11.03
C ARG A 256 2.18 -20.41 10.57
N GLU A 257 1.35 -21.30 11.10
CA GLU A 257 1.27 -22.71 10.71
C GLU A 257 0.90 -22.85 9.24
N TYR A 258 -0.12 -22.12 8.78
CA TYR A 258 -0.59 -22.19 7.41
C TYR A 258 0.50 -21.84 6.39
N ILE A 259 1.29 -20.80 6.65
CA ILE A 259 2.38 -20.35 5.79
C ILE A 259 3.67 -21.17 5.97
N GLY A 260 3.81 -21.88 7.10
CA GLY A 260 4.97 -22.73 7.41
C GLY A 260 6.21 -21.95 7.90
N ALA A 261 6.00 -20.79 8.52
CA ALA A 261 7.07 -19.99 9.10
C ALA A 261 7.41 -20.46 10.53
N ASP A 262 8.65 -20.27 10.96
CA ASP A 262 9.08 -20.60 12.32
C ASP A 262 8.50 -19.60 13.34
N SER A 263 8.36 -18.34 12.93
CA SER A 263 7.58 -17.34 13.68
C SER A 263 6.90 -16.36 12.73
N LEU A 264 5.77 -15.79 13.15
CA LEU A 264 5.06 -14.74 12.44
C LEU A 264 4.72 -13.62 13.41
N ALA A 265 5.00 -12.38 13.02
CA ALA A 265 4.52 -11.21 13.74
C ALA A 265 4.06 -10.13 12.77
N TYR A 266 3.06 -9.37 13.21
CA TYR A 266 2.50 -8.23 12.50
C TYR A 266 2.83 -6.96 13.28
N LEU A 267 3.01 -5.85 12.56
CA LEU A 267 3.07 -4.54 13.18
C LEU A 267 1.74 -4.25 13.89
N SER A 268 1.80 -3.70 15.10
CA SER A 268 0.59 -3.28 15.81
C SER A 268 -0.14 -2.14 15.09
N LEU A 269 -1.43 -1.97 15.36
CA LEU A 269 -2.21 -0.86 14.79
C LEU A 269 -1.66 0.49 15.24
N GLU A 270 -1.27 0.61 16.51
CA GLU A 270 -0.66 1.82 17.07
C GLU A 270 0.72 2.07 16.44
N GLY A 271 1.52 1.03 16.26
CA GLY A 271 2.81 1.09 15.57
C GLY A 271 2.66 1.59 14.13
N LEU A 272 1.68 1.06 13.39
CA LEU A 272 1.34 1.51 12.03
C LEU A 272 0.95 3.00 12.01
N LYS A 273 0.01 3.40 12.87
CA LYS A 273 -0.47 4.79 12.95
C LYS A 273 0.67 5.76 13.29
N LYS A 274 1.49 5.41 14.28
CA LYS A 274 2.66 6.19 14.71
C LYS A 274 3.69 6.31 13.59
N ALA A 275 4.05 5.21 12.94
CA ALA A 275 5.03 5.21 11.84
C ALA A 275 4.55 6.02 10.63
N CYS A 276 3.24 6.01 10.38
CA CYS A 276 2.59 6.85 9.40
C CYS A 276 2.30 8.27 9.90
N GLY A 277 2.70 8.66 11.11
CA GLY A 277 2.52 10.00 11.68
C GLY A 277 1.06 10.48 11.71
N GLU A 278 0.16 9.61 12.15
CA GLU A 278 -1.24 9.95 12.42
C GLU A 278 -1.34 11.16 13.39
N GLY A 279 -2.24 12.09 13.09
CA GLY A 279 -2.46 13.30 13.89
C GLY A 279 -1.49 14.46 13.61
N GLU A 280 -0.39 14.26 12.89
CA GLU A 280 0.53 15.36 12.55
C GLU A 280 0.00 16.21 11.38
N LYS A 281 -0.38 15.56 10.28
CA LYS A 281 -0.88 16.20 9.04
C LYS A 281 -2.17 15.59 8.53
N THR A 282 -2.51 14.39 8.98
CA THR A 282 -3.62 13.58 8.47
C THR A 282 -4.05 12.56 9.51
N ASP A 283 -5.33 12.23 9.48
CA ASP A 283 -5.93 11.09 10.17
C ASP A 283 -6.27 9.99 9.18
N TYR A 284 -6.16 8.74 9.61
CA TYR A 284 -6.19 7.62 8.70
C TYR A 284 -7.39 6.70 8.89
N CYS A 285 -7.91 6.21 7.76
CA CYS A 285 -8.81 5.08 7.74
C CYS A 285 -8.04 3.79 8.04
N THR A 286 -8.50 3.06 9.05
CA THR A 286 -7.95 1.77 9.48
C THR A 286 -8.99 0.64 9.39
N ALA A 287 -10.06 0.86 8.60
CA ALA A 287 -11.19 -0.06 8.55
C ALA A 287 -10.81 -1.48 8.09
N CYS A 288 -9.79 -1.62 7.23
CA CYS A 288 -9.30 -2.92 6.78
C CYS A 288 -8.74 -3.78 7.93
N TYR A 289 -8.27 -3.13 9.02
CA TYR A 289 -7.67 -3.78 10.19
C TYR A 289 -8.62 -3.83 11.40
N THR A 290 -9.63 -2.95 11.45
CA THR A 290 -10.51 -2.81 12.61
C THR A 290 -11.96 -3.23 12.35
N GLY A 291 -12.37 -3.30 11.07
CA GLY A 291 -13.77 -3.45 10.67
C GLY A 291 -14.64 -2.23 11.01
N LYS A 292 -14.06 -1.15 11.54
CA LYS A 292 -14.77 0.08 11.90
C LYS A 292 -14.71 1.05 10.72
N TYR A 293 -15.79 1.09 9.96
CA TYR A 293 -15.85 1.92 8.77
C TYR A 293 -16.35 3.31 9.10
N PRO A 294 -15.68 4.34 8.55
CA PRO A 294 -16.02 5.72 8.88
C PRO A 294 -17.23 6.26 8.06
N THR A 295 -17.83 5.45 7.19
CA THR A 295 -19.06 5.79 6.47
C THR A 295 -20.14 4.77 6.76
N ASN A 296 -21.40 5.18 6.69
CA ASN A 296 -22.51 4.25 6.67
C ASN A 296 -22.52 3.47 5.36
N TRP A 297 -22.91 2.21 5.47
CA TRP A 297 -23.20 1.36 4.34
C TRP A 297 -24.66 1.51 3.99
N VAL A 298 -24.93 1.49 2.71
CA VAL A 298 -26.26 1.22 2.20
C VAL A 298 -26.05 0.10 1.20
N ASP A 299 -26.83 -0.96 1.30
CA ASP A 299 -26.68 -2.05 0.34
C ASP A 299 -26.98 -1.52 -1.06
N VAL A 300 -26.26 -2.00 -2.07
CA VAL A 300 -26.56 -1.63 -3.45
C VAL A 300 -27.99 -2.04 -3.80
N GLU A 301 -28.47 -3.15 -3.22
CA GLU A 301 -29.87 -3.60 -3.34
C GLU A 301 -30.88 -2.63 -2.71
N GLU A 302 -30.48 -1.84 -1.71
CA GLU A 302 -31.32 -0.84 -1.06
C GLU A 302 -31.40 0.48 -1.85
N ILE A 303 -30.39 0.80 -2.67
CA ILE A 303 -30.32 2.03 -3.48
C ILE A 303 -30.76 1.80 -4.93
N GLN A 304 -30.54 0.60 -5.47
CA GLN A 304 -31.05 0.23 -6.77
C GLN A 304 -32.57 0.02 -6.66
N THR A 305 -33.34 1.03 -7.06
CA THR A 305 -34.78 0.89 -7.22
C THR A 305 -35.04 -0.30 -8.14
N ALA A 306 -35.74 -1.33 -7.62
CA ALA A 306 -35.97 -2.60 -8.29
C ALA A 306 -36.21 -2.45 -9.80
N GLY A 307 -35.28 -2.98 -10.61
CA GLY A 307 -35.37 -2.81 -12.05
C GLY A 307 -34.32 -3.55 -12.87
N SER A 308 -34.24 -4.88 -12.76
CA SER A 308 -33.83 -5.80 -13.85
C SER A 308 -34.05 -7.28 -13.46
N LYS A 309 -35.27 -7.66 -13.04
CA LYS A 309 -35.74 -9.01 -13.38
C LYS A 309 -36.27 -8.94 -14.81
N ARG A 310 -35.41 -9.27 -15.76
CA ARG A 310 -35.79 -9.79 -17.08
C ARG A 310 -35.05 -11.10 -17.29
#